data_AF-A0A8X6FXN1-F1
#
_entry.id   AF-A0A8X6FXN1-F1
#
_cell.length_a   1.000
_cell.length_b   1.000
_cell.length_c   1.000
_cell.angle_alpha   90.00
_cell.angle_beta   90.00
_cell.angle_gamma   90.00
#
_symmetry.space_group_name_H-M   'P 1'
#
loop_
_entity.id
_entity.type
_entity.pdbx_description
1 polymer ?
#
loop_
_entity_poly.entity_id
_entity_poly.type
_entity_poly.pdbx_seq_one_letter_code
_entity_poly.pdbx_strand_id
1 'polypeptide(L)'
;MERTLFSVRRPRGPSGRHGVSTTRAHPVQGFDAYFKSLGVHNNTRNPWFTEFWEHFFNCRWPGSTATPYNQLTKTFCTGEERIGPVYEAEKQLQFVSDSVLAFAYALRICMKNSAGEGLESVRR
;
A
#
# COMPACT_ATOMS: atom_id res chain seq x y z
N MET A 1 9.99 -13.00 -6.30
CA MET A 1 9.69 -11.67 -6.86
C MET A 1 8.17 -11.56 -7.02
N GLU A 2 7.46 -11.29 -5.92
CA GLU A 2 6.02 -11.04 -6.00
C GLU A 2 5.80 -9.56 -6.30
N ARG A 3 5.47 -9.27 -7.57
CA ARG A 3 5.21 -7.92 -8.08
C ARG A 3 3.70 -7.66 -8.11
N THR A 4 3.05 -7.53 -6.97
CA THR A 4 1.75 -6.81 -6.90
C THR A 4 1.41 -6.52 -5.44
N LEU A 5 1.58 -5.26 -5.01
CA LEU A 5 1.14 -4.80 -3.68
C LEU A 5 -0.33 -4.39 -3.61
N PHE A 6 -1.08 -4.52 -4.72
CA PHE A 6 -2.50 -4.17 -4.78
C PHE A 6 -3.27 -5.25 -5.54
N SER A 7 -3.90 -6.16 -4.80
CA SER A 7 -4.74 -7.21 -5.38
C SER A 7 -6.14 -6.64 -5.66
N VAL A 8 -6.44 -6.37 -6.94
CA VAL A 8 -7.84 -6.24 -7.39
C VAL A 8 -8.44 -7.63 -7.38
N ARG A 9 -9.40 -7.89 -6.48
CA ARG A 9 -9.98 -9.23 -6.33
C ARG A 9 -10.86 -9.57 -7.54
N ARG A 10 -10.59 -10.72 -8.17
CA ARG A 10 -11.56 -11.42 -9.03
C ARG A 10 -12.70 -12.04 -8.19
N PRO A 11 -13.92 -12.21 -8.73
CA PRO A 11 -15.01 -12.84 -8.02
C PRO A 11 -14.67 -14.29 -7.64
N ARG A 12 -14.92 -14.66 -6.39
CA ARG A 12 -14.65 -15.99 -5.83
C ARG A 12 -15.72 -16.97 -6.29
N GLY A 13 -15.31 -18.02 -7.00
CA GLY A 13 -16.11 -19.23 -7.20
C GLY A 13 -16.26 -20.04 -5.90
N PRO A 14 -17.23 -20.96 -5.82
CA PRO A 14 -17.57 -21.64 -4.59
C PRO A 14 -16.67 -22.87 -4.40
N SER A 15 -15.81 -22.85 -3.38
CA SER A 15 -15.40 -24.07 -2.67
C SER A 15 -14.70 -23.70 -1.37
N GLY A 16 -15.20 -24.30 -0.28
CA GLY A 16 -14.78 -24.07 1.07
C GLY A 16 -13.31 -24.42 1.31
N ARG A 17 -12.59 -23.45 1.86
CA ARG A 17 -11.39 -23.69 2.65
C ARG A 17 -11.47 -22.72 3.83
N HIS A 18 -11.72 -23.25 5.02
CA HIS A 18 -11.68 -22.46 6.25
C HIS A 18 -10.21 -22.15 6.57
N GLY A 19 -9.66 -21.17 5.87
CA GLY A 19 -8.39 -20.58 6.25
C GLY A 19 -8.61 -19.82 7.55
N VAL A 20 -8.08 -20.33 8.66
CA VAL A 20 -8.03 -19.58 9.91
C VAL A 20 -7.02 -18.44 9.70
N SER A 21 -7.52 -17.21 9.52
CA SER A 21 -6.70 -16.01 9.60
C SER A 21 -6.55 -15.67 11.09
N THR A 22 -5.54 -16.23 11.74
CA THR A 22 -5.32 -16.10 13.19
C THR A 22 -4.84 -14.72 13.62
N THR A 23 -4.35 -13.90 12.68
CA THR A 23 -3.79 -12.58 13.00
C THR A 23 -4.83 -11.48 12.84
N ARG A 24 -5.35 -10.95 13.95
CA ARG A 24 -6.30 -9.83 13.95
C ARG A 24 -5.54 -8.50 13.80
N ALA A 25 -5.60 -7.91 12.61
CA ALA A 25 -5.16 -6.54 12.36
C ALA A 25 -6.32 -5.54 12.49
N HIS A 26 -5.98 -4.29 12.79
CA HIS A 26 -6.91 -3.17 12.90
C HIS A 26 -6.70 -2.19 11.74
N PRO A 27 -7.73 -1.44 11.32
CA PRO A 27 -7.55 -0.38 10.33
C PRO A 27 -6.53 0.66 10.82
N VAL A 28 -5.57 0.99 9.97
CA VAL A 28 -4.59 2.06 10.26
C VAL A 28 -5.29 3.40 10.10
N GLN A 29 -5.36 4.17 11.19
CA GLN A 29 -6.04 5.46 11.20
C GLN A 29 -5.45 6.41 10.15
N GLY A 30 -6.33 7.03 9.36
CA GLY A 30 -5.96 8.01 8.33
C GLY A 30 -5.40 7.42 7.02
N PHE A 31 -5.08 6.11 6.98
CA PHE A 31 -4.52 5.50 5.78
C PHE A 31 -5.47 5.56 4.59
N ASP A 32 -6.75 5.25 4.79
CA ASP A 32 -7.73 5.27 3.70
C ASP A 32 -7.93 6.68 3.13
N ALA A 33 -7.95 7.70 3.99
CA ALA A 33 -8.06 9.09 3.55
C ALA A 33 -6.82 9.49 2.73
N TYR A 34 -5.63 9.13 3.21
CA TYR A 34 -4.38 9.33 2.48
C TYR A 34 -4.40 8.61 1.13
N PHE A 35 -4.67 7.30 1.11
CA PHE A 35 -4.58 6.49 -0.11
C PHE A 35 -5.60 6.94 -1.16
N LYS A 36 -6.83 7.26 -0.75
CA LYS A 36 -7.88 7.77 -1.65
C LYS A 36 -7.60 9.19 -2.17
N SER A 37 -6.75 9.96 -1.49
CA SER A 37 -6.33 11.28 -1.96
C SER A 37 -5.27 11.22 -3.07
N LEU A 38 -4.65 10.05 -3.28
CA LEU A 38 -3.64 9.87 -4.32
C LEU A 38 -4.29 9.82 -5.70
N GLY A 39 -3.65 10.50 -6.64
CA GLY A 39 -3.96 10.46 -8.07
C GLY A 39 -2.69 10.17 -8.86
N VAL A 40 -2.87 9.71 -10.10
CA VAL A 40 -1.75 9.35 -11.00
C VAL A 40 -0.77 10.52 -11.23
N HIS A 41 -1.26 11.77 -11.22
CA HIS A 41 -0.42 12.98 -11.33
C HIS A 41 0.27 13.36 -10.02
N ASN A 42 -0.36 13.09 -8.89
CA ASN A 42 0.11 13.55 -7.57
C ASN A 42 1.09 12.56 -6.91
N ASN A 43 1.18 11.32 -7.41
CA ASN A 43 2.00 10.27 -6.81
C ASN A 43 3.16 9.83 -7.72
N THR A 44 4.03 10.76 -8.10
CA THR A 44 5.21 10.48 -8.94
C THR A 44 6.31 9.72 -8.20
N ARG A 45 6.29 9.74 -6.86
CA ARG A 45 7.26 9.02 -6.01
C ARG A 45 7.15 7.50 -6.15
N ASN A 46 5.96 6.98 -6.41
CA ASN A 46 5.74 5.54 -6.55
C ASN A 46 5.74 5.14 -8.05
N PRO A 47 6.81 4.52 -8.56
CA PRO A 47 6.92 4.18 -9.98
C PRO A 47 5.90 3.13 -10.44
N TRP A 48 5.31 2.37 -9.52
CA TRP A 48 4.29 1.36 -9.82
C TRP A 48 2.86 1.93 -9.79
N PHE A 49 2.68 3.21 -9.45
CA PHE A 49 1.34 3.76 -9.27
C PHE A 49 0.58 3.88 -10.60
N THR A 50 1.27 4.14 -11.70
CA THR A 50 0.66 4.15 -13.04
C THR A 50 0.09 2.78 -13.40
N GLU A 51 0.86 1.72 -13.18
CA GLU A 51 0.40 0.34 -13.43
C GLU A 51 -0.80 -0.04 -12.56
N PHE A 52 -0.77 0.35 -11.28
CA PHE A 52 -1.91 0.21 -10.38
C PHE A 52 -3.15 0.95 -10.90
N TRP A 53 -3.00 2.20 -11.34
CA TRP A 53 -4.10 3.03 -11.83
C TRP A 53 -4.77 2.42 -13.06
N GLU A 54 -3.96 1.97 -14.02
CA GLU A 54 -4.41 1.28 -15.24
C GLU A 54 -5.21 0.02 -14.91
N HIS A 55 -4.71 -0.79 -13.98
CA HIS A 55 -5.38 -2.02 -13.56
C HIS A 55 -6.67 -1.75 -12.76
N PHE A 56 -6.66 -0.77 -11.87
CA PHE A 56 -7.78 -0.48 -10.98
C PHE A 56 -8.97 0.13 -11.73
N PHE A 57 -8.72 1.05 -12.66
CA PHE A 57 -9.76 1.70 -13.46
C PHE A 57 -9.99 1.02 -14.82
N ASN A 58 -9.22 -0.03 -15.15
CA ASN A 58 -9.27 -0.73 -16.43
C ASN A 58 -9.14 0.25 -17.62
N CYS A 59 -8.13 1.11 -17.55
CA CYS A 59 -7.80 2.11 -18.57
C CYS A 59 -6.29 2.07 -18.91
N ARG A 60 -5.88 2.71 -20.00
CA ARG A 60 -4.47 2.84 -20.39
C ARG A 60 -3.99 4.27 -20.18
N TRP A 61 -2.87 4.44 -19.50
CA TRP A 61 -2.29 5.77 -19.28
C TRP A 61 -1.59 6.25 -20.56
N PRO A 62 -1.82 7.49 -21.04
CA PRO A 62 -1.14 8.01 -22.21
C PRO A 62 0.39 8.01 -22.03
N GLY A 63 1.12 7.36 -22.95
CA GLY A 63 2.58 7.27 -22.90
C GLY A 63 3.15 6.24 -21.92
N SER A 64 2.33 5.40 -21.28
CA SER A 64 2.82 4.28 -20.48
C SER A 64 3.38 3.13 -21.33
N THR A 65 4.35 2.42 -20.77
CA THR A 65 4.86 1.17 -21.33
C THR A 65 3.78 0.09 -21.29
N ALA A 66 3.84 -0.87 -22.23
CA ALA A 66 2.93 -2.00 -22.20
C ALA A 66 3.12 -2.83 -20.92
N THR A 67 2.04 -2.99 -20.15
CA THR A 67 1.96 -3.82 -18.94
C THR A 67 0.97 -4.96 -19.19
N PRO A 68 1.01 -6.06 -18.42
CA PRO A 68 0.00 -7.12 -18.52
C PRO A 68 -1.45 -6.63 -18.33
N TYR A 69 -1.63 -5.44 -17.74
CA TYR A 69 -2.93 -4.86 -17.39
C TYR A 69 -3.46 -3.86 -18.43
N ASN A 70 -2.63 -3.36 -19.35
CA ASN A 70 -3.02 -2.35 -20.34
C ASN A 70 -2.99 -2.85 -21.80
N GLN A 71 -2.57 -4.10 -22.04
CA GLN A 71 -2.40 -4.67 -23.39
C GLN A 71 -3.69 -4.72 -24.23
N LEU A 72 -4.81 -5.02 -23.58
CA LEU A 72 -6.12 -5.16 -24.26
C LEU A 72 -7.01 -3.93 -24.08
N THR A 73 -6.52 -2.93 -23.35
CA THR A 73 -7.32 -1.81 -22.88
C THR A 73 -7.32 -0.69 -23.92
N LYS A 74 -8.48 -0.45 -24.52
CA LYS A 74 -8.67 0.55 -25.58
C LYS A 74 -8.98 1.95 -25.07
N THR A 75 -9.49 2.05 -23.85
CA THR A 75 -9.89 3.32 -23.23
C THR A 75 -8.69 3.96 -22.54
N PHE A 76 -8.46 5.24 -22.81
CA PHE A 76 -7.44 6.02 -22.12
C PHE A 76 -7.95 6.52 -20.77
N CYS A 77 -7.06 6.53 -19.77
CA CYS A 77 -7.35 7.18 -18.49
C CYS A 77 -7.39 8.71 -18.68
N THR A 78 -8.30 9.37 -17.96
CA THR A 78 -8.46 10.82 -17.95
C THR A 78 -7.55 11.50 -16.92
N GLY A 79 -7.22 10.80 -15.84
CA GLY A 79 -6.50 11.36 -14.68
C GLY A 79 -7.41 12.03 -13.66
N GLU A 80 -8.72 12.14 -13.96
CA GLU A 80 -9.73 12.68 -13.04
C GLU A 80 -10.40 11.59 -12.20
N GLU A 81 -10.08 10.31 -12.46
CA GLU A 81 -10.64 9.19 -11.70
C GLU A 81 -10.29 9.30 -10.21
N ARG A 82 -11.18 8.80 -9.35
CA ARG A 82 -10.99 8.81 -7.90
C ARG A 82 -11.15 7.41 -7.36
N ILE A 83 -10.27 7.03 -6.44
CA ILE A 83 -10.34 5.73 -5.76
C ILE A 83 -11.62 5.71 -4.92
N GLY A 84 -12.63 5.02 -5.45
CA GLY A 84 -13.97 5.00 -4.92
C GLY A 84 -14.16 4.04 -3.73
N PRO A 85 -15.42 3.81 -3.33
CA PRO A 85 -15.75 2.95 -2.19
C PRO A 85 -15.48 1.46 -2.43
N VAL A 86 -15.26 1.04 -3.68
CA VAL A 86 -14.91 -0.36 -4.03
C VAL A 86 -13.53 -0.77 -3.54
N TYR A 87 -12.66 0.22 -3.26
CA TYR A 87 -11.37 -0.03 -2.65
C TYR A 87 -11.51 -0.44 -1.18
N GLU A 88 -10.84 -1.52 -0.80
CA GLU A 88 -10.60 -1.94 0.58
C GLU A 88 -9.09 -2.04 0.80
N ALA A 89 -8.61 -1.54 1.94
CA ALA A 89 -7.21 -1.67 2.33
C ALA A 89 -6.82 -3.15 2.55
N GLU A 90 -5.54 -3.45 2.36
CA GLU A 90 -5.00 -4.77 2.69
C GLU A 90 -5.21 -5.07 4.19
N LYS A 91 -5.72 -6.26 4.49
CA LYS A 91 -6.10 -6.64 5.86
C LYS A 91 -4.91 -6.71 6.80
N GLN A 92 -3.71 -6.93 6.26
CA GLN A 92 -2.47 -7.03 7.03
C GLN A 92 -1.69 -5.71 7.13
N LEU A 93 -2.26 -4.60 6.65
CA LEU A 93 -1.57 -3.31 6.59
C LEU A 93 -1.04 -2.83 7.95
N GLN A 94 -1.75 -3.11 9.05
CA GLN A 94 -1.30 -2.75 10.41
C GLN A 94 0.10 -3.29 10.70
N PHE A 95 0.39 -4.54 10.33
CA PHE A 95 1.69 -5.16 10.61
C PHE A 95 2.83 -4.50 9.82
N VAL A 96 2.53 -4.03 8.59
CA VAL A 96 3.50 -3.27 7.79
C VAL A 96 3.81 -1.93 8.47
N SER A 97 2.77 -1.23 8.93
CA SER A 97 2.91 0.03 9.67
C SER A 97 3.72 -0.16 10.96
N ASP A 98 3.38 -1.17 11.76
CA ASP A 98 4.05 -1.46 13.03
C ASP A 98 5.53 -1.83 12.83
N SER A 99 5.84 -2.56 11.75
CA SER A 99 7.22 -2.91 11.42
C SER A 99 8.07 -1.67 11.14
N VAL A 100 7.57 -0.74 10.33
CA VAL A 100 8.28 0.52 10.02
C VAL A 100 8.41 1.39 11.27
N LEU A 101 7.35 1.44 12.10
CA LEU A 101 7.36 2.18 13.36
C LEU A 101 8.40 1.62 14.33
N ALA A 102 8.54 0.30 14.44
CA ALA A 102 9.55 -0.35 15.25
C ALA A 102 10.99 0.03 14.82
N PHE A 103 11.27 0.03 13.52
CA PHE A 103 12.57 0.50 13.00
C PHE A 103 12.81 1.98 13.30
N ALA A 104 11.79 2.84 13.16
CA ALA A 104 11.91 4.25 13.50
C ALA A 104 12.26 4.47 14.99
N TYR A 105 11.62 3.72 15.89
CA TYR A 105 11.95 3.75 17.32
C TYR A 105 13.39 3.28 17.59
N ALA A 106 13.81 2.17 16.96
CA ALA A 106 15.17 1.66 17.13
C ALA A 106 16.24 2.67 16.66
N LEU A 107 16.03 3.30 15.50
CA LEU A 107 16.92 4.35 14.99
C LEU A 107 16.96 5.56 15.92
N ARG A 108 15.80 6.00 16.42
CA ARG A 108 15.73 7.12 17.38
C ARG A 108 16.50 6.83 18.67
N ILE A 109 16.38 5.62 19.21
CA ILE A 109 17.13 5.20 20.41
C ILE A 109 18.63 5.17 20.11
N CYS A 110 19.03 4.57 18.99
CA CYS A 110 20.43 4.52 18.58
C CYS A 110 21.04 5.92 18.44
N MET A 111 20.35 6.84 17.78
CA MET A 111 20.79 8.23 17.59
C MET A 111 20.89 9.00 18.91
N LYS A 112 19.99 8.78 19.85
CA LYS A 112 20.07 9.40 21.19
C LYS A 112 21.25 8.86 22.00
N ASN A 113 21.46 7.55 21.98
CA ASN A 113 22.55 6.89 22.69
C ASN A 113 23.92 7.27 22.10
N SER A 114 24.02 7.41 20.77
CA SER A 114 25.25 7.85 20.12
C SER A 114 25.53 9.35 20.28
N ALA A 115 24.49 10.17 20.50
CA ALA A 115 24.63 11.59 20.82
C ALA A 115 25.02 11.87 22.29
N GLY A 116 25.21 10.83 23.13
CA GLY A 116 25.61 10.99 24.53
C GLY A 116 24.49 11.41 25.49
N GLU A 117 23.23 11.47 25.02
CA GLU A 117 22.09 11.75 25.89
C GLU A 117 21.61 10.47 26.60
N GLY A 118 22.32 10.11 27.67
CA GLY A 118 21.69 9.52 28.86
C GLY A 118 21.52 8.01 28.90
N LEU A 119 22.64 7.30 28.99
CA LEU A 119 22.75 5.95 29.57
C LEU A 119 22.61 6.02 31.11
N GLU A 120 21.53 6.64 31.60
CA GLU A 120 21.31 6.89 33.04
C GLU A 120 20.02 6.26 33.59
N SER A 121 19.33 5.41 32.82
CA SER A 121 18.08 4.77 33.29
C SER A 121 18.06 3.23 33.24
N VAL A 122 19.16 2.55 32.95
CA VAL A 122 19.27 1.08 33.09
C VAL A 122 20.25 0.73 34.21
N ARG A 123 20.00 1.32 35.38
CA ARG A 123 20.44 0.82 36.69
C ARG A 123 19.26 0.90 37.65
N ARG A 124 18.38 -0.09 37.59
CA ARG A 124 17.72 -0.72 38.75
C ARG A 124 17.40 -2.16 38.39
#